data_AF-A0AAX0YR34-F1
#
_entry.id   AF-A0AAX0YR34-F1
#
_cell.length_a   1.000
_cell.length_b   1.000
_cell.length_c   1.000
_cell.angle_alpha   90.00
_cell.angle_beta   90.00
_cell.angle_gamma   90.00
#
_symmetry.space_group_name_H-M   'P 1'
#
loop_
_entity.id
_entity.type
_entity.pdbx_description
1 polymer ?
#
loop_
_entity_poly.entity_id
_entity_poly.type
_entity_poly.pdbx_seq_one_letter_code
_entity_poly.pdbx_strand_id
1 'polypeptide(L)'
;MQYRHIFLLLTLLFSLPSQAHVQWFVAPEDMKDVYFEFDFFYATVFAFITIFTVLAVWLTRLETKPNFIKILMGAEVNLSRRVYVMVFVFIQMIFFSIQVIKGGFIAPNIVLTPEFILFGLISQLLIVLTASISISLSGVMVVMTSLLMVLLTPWEIWVNYIFEFVAIGIFMLLTGSYVSTIDKQFINKFTTKNADELWLSAVTVLRIGIGAQLAILALTEKLIYPGLAVVFIEMFPFYNIFPQIGLNAGTDMHFVFFIGICELSLGLLLMSGVANRLTMIMLTFAFVTTAIIHGIHEVEGHLPIFAAAFVLLLTQRNEQAKLRTEPVNTNFVYS
;
A
#
# COMPACT_ATOMS: atom_id res chain seq x y z
N MET A 1 4.62 -6.17 32.89
CA MET A 1 3.88 -4.90 33.03
C MET A 1 4.47 -3.75 32.21
N GLN A 2 5.79 -3.55 32.12
CA GLN A 2 6.38 -2.39 31.40
C GLN A 2 6.09 -2.33 29.88
N TYR A 3 6.05 -3.45 29.17
CA TYR A 3 5.78 -3.46 27.71
C TYR A 3 4.34 -3.05 27.35
N ARG A 4 3.36 -3.41 28.19
CA ARG A 4 1.95 -3.02 28.02
C ARG A 4 1.80 -1.50 28.11
N HIS A 5 2.55 -0.86 29.01
CA HIS A 5 2.50 0.59 29.18
C HIS A 5 3.21 1.34 28.07
N ILE A 6 4.33 0.83 27.54
CA ILE A 6 5.02 1.45 26.38
C ILE A 6 4.16 1.32 25.11
N PHE A 7 3.54 0.17 24.89
CA PHE A 7 2.57 -0.04 23.80
C PHE A 7 1.34 0.86 23.98
N LEU A 8 0.77 0.93 25.20
CA LEU A 8 -0.35 1.83 25.51
C LEU A 8 0.00 3.32 25.38
N LEU A 9 1.25 3.72 25.68
CA LEU A 9 1.71 5.12 25.53
C LEU A 9 1.84 5.51 24.06
N LEU A 10 2.24 4.58 23.19
CA LEU A 10 2.28 4.79 21.74
C LEU A 10 0.86 4.80 21.15
N THR A 11 -0.08 4.00 21.68
CA THR A 11 -1.49 4.01 21.21
C THR A 11 -2.30 5.21 21.72
N LEU A 12 -1.86 5.89 22.78
CA LEU A 12 -2.51 7.11 23.28
C LEU A 12 -2.41 8.30 22.30
N LEU A 13 -1.52 8.23 21.30
CA LEU A 13 -1.45 9.19 20.19
C LEU A 13 -2.41 8.86 19.02
N PHE A 14 -3.13 7.73 19.09
CA PHE A 14 -4.01 7.20 18.03
C PHE A 14 -5.39 6.82 18.60
N SER A 15 -5.98 7.68 19.44
CA SER A 15 -7.28 7.39 20.05
C SER A 15 -8.44 7.64 19.07
N LEU A 16 -9.38 6.68 19.04
CA LEU A 16 -10.66 6.57 18.29
C LEU A 16 -10.58 5.73 17.00
N PRO A 17 -11.67 5.00 16.65
CA PRO A 17 -11.60 3.88 15.72
C PRO A 17 -11.31 4.35 14.30
N SER A 18 -10.15 3.93 13.81
CA SER A 18 -9.67 4.12 12.45
C SER A 18 -10.02 2.87 11.65
N GLN A 19 -10.85 2.99 10.62
CA GLN A 19 -11.52 1.85 9.98
C GLN A 19 -11.55 2.03 8.44
N ALA A 20 -11.19 1.02 7.63
CA ALA A 20 -11.09 1.15 6.15
C ALA A 20 -11.01 -0.13 5.28
N HIS A 21 -10.32 -1.22 5.63
CA HIS A 21 -10.11 -2.42 4.80
C HIS A 21 -11.22 -3.46 4.97
N VAL A 22 -11.74 -3.65 6.18
CA VAL A 22 -12.91 -4.52 6.40
C VAL A 22 -14.24 -3.79 6.11
N GLN A 23 -14.21 -2.46 6.15
CA GLN A 23 -15.38 -1.62 5.87
C GLN A 23 -15.93 -1.72 4.45
N TRP A 24 -15.13 -2.23 3.51
CA TRP A 24 -15.60 -2.54 2.16
C TRP A 24 -16.73 -3.57 2.13
N PHE A 25 -16.78 -4.40 3.17
CA PHE A 25 -17.68 -5.54 3.26
C PHE A 25 -18.64 -5.46 4.46
N VAL A 26 -18.23 -4.79 5.54
CA VAL A 26 -18.98 -4.72 6.81
C VAL A 26 -19.25 -3.27 7.15
N ALA A 27 -20.51 -2.92 7.44
CA ALA A 27 -20.82 -1.58 7.91
C ALA A 27 -20.17 -1.33 9.28
N PRO A 28 -19.69 -0.11 9.57
CA PRO A 28 -19.09 0.24 10.86
C PRO A 28 -20.01 -0.05 12.06
N GLU A 29 -21.31 0.04 11.83
CA GLU A 29 -22.40 -0.20 12.79
C GLU A 29 -22.46 -1.65 13.26
N ASP A 30 -21.99 -2.59 12.43
CA ASP A 30 -21.97 -4.02 12.73
C ASP A 30 -20.73 -4.46 13.51
N MET A 31 -19.81 -3.53 13.82
CA MET A 31 -18.57 -3.83 14.52
C MET A 31 -18.85 -4.45 15.89
N LYS A 32 -18.31 -5.65 16.12
CA LYS A 32 -18.36 -6.31 17.43
C LYS A 32 -17.35 -5.72 18.40
N ASP A 33 -17.76 -5.58 19.66
CA ASP A 33 -16.86 -5.22 20.76
C ASP A 33 -16.12 -6.46 21.27
N VAL A 34 -14.99 -6.79 20.63
CA VAL A 34 -14.17 -7.97 20.92
C VAL A 34 -12.72 -7.60 21.13
N TYR A 35 -12.04 -8.36 21.99
CA TYR A 35 -10.66 -8.10 22.41
C TYR A 35 -9.83 -9.39 22.36
N PHE A 36 -8.52 -9.25 22.16
CA PHE A 36 -7.62 -10.40 22.16
C PHE A 36 -7.42 -10.97 23.56
N GLU A 37 -7.90 -12.20 23.77
CA GLU A 37 -7.60 -13.01 24.95
C GLU A 37 -6.33 -13.82 24.71
N PHE A 38 -5.17 -13.18 24.88
CA PHE A 38 -3.87 -13.78 24.56
C PHE A 38 -3.59 -15.09 25.31
N ASP A 39 -3.67 -16.19 24.58
CA ASP A 39 -3.32 -17.54 24.98
C ASP A 39 -2.01 -18.04 24.29
N PHE A 40 -1.73 -19.34 24.44
CA PHE A 40 -0.58 -19.98 23.82
C PHE A 40 -0.65 -20.01 22.28
N PHE A 41 -1.85 -20.08 21.69
CA PHE A 41 -2.03 -20.09 20.24
C PHE A 41 -1.65 -18.73 19.63
N TYR A 42 -1.97 -17.62 20.27
CA TYR A 42 -1.45 -16.31 19.84
C TYR A 42 0.08 -16.24 19.86
N ALA A 43 0.71 -16.82 20.90
CA ALA A 43 2.16 -16.85 21.01
C ALA A 43 2.80 -17.70 19.89
N THR A 44 2.20 -18.84 19.52
CA THR A 44 2.69 -19.67 18.41
C THR A 44 2.51 -18.97 17.07
N VAL A 45 1.37 -18.29 16.84
CA VAL A 45 1.14 -17.46 15.65
C VAL A 45 2.18 -16.34 15.54
N PHE A 46 2.42 -15.61 16.63
CA PHE A 46 3.40 -14.54 16.65
C PHE A 46 4.82 -15.05 16.37
N ALA A 47 5.21 -16.15 17.02
CA ALA A 47 6.52 -16.79 16.81
C ALA A 47 6.67 -17.27 15.36
N PHE A 48 5.63 -17.89 14.80
CA PHE A 48 5.61 -18.34 13.41
C PHE A 48 5.87 -17.18 12.45
N ILE A 49 5.09 -16.09 12.53
CA ILE A 49 5.25 -14.95 11.61
C ILE A 49 6.61 -14.26 11.80
N THR A 50 7.08 -14.16 13.04
CA THR A 50 8.41 -13.62 13.34
C THR A 50 9.50 -14.46 12.67
N ILE A 51 9.43 -15.79 12.76
CA ILE A 51 10.38 -16.70 12.11
C ILE A 51 10.33 -16.50 10.58
N PHE A 52 9.15 -16.42 9.98
CA PHE A 52 9.01 -16.19 8.53
C PHE A 52 9.57 -14.84 8.09
N THR A 53 9.37 -13.80 8.88
CA THR A 53 9.89 -12.45 8.59
C THR A 53 11.41 -12.42 8.71
N VAL A 54 11.97 -13.02 9.77
CA VAL A 54 13.42 -13.16 9.94
C VAL A 54 14.01 -14.01 8.80
N LEU A 55 13.34 -15.09 8.40
CA LEU A 55 13.75 -15.92 7.27
C LEU A 55 13.75 -15.13 5.96
N ALA A 56 12.72 -14.31 5.70
CA ALA A 56 12.67 -13.46 4.51
C ALA A 56 13.82 -12.42 4.48
N VAL A 57 14.14 -11.82 5.62
CA VAL A 57 15.28 -10.91 5.78
C VAL A 57 16.60 -11.65 5.56
N TRP A 58 16.77 -12.81 6.19
CA TRP A 58 17.95 -13.64 6.07
C TRP A 58 18.17 -14.10 4.63
N LEU A 59 17.14 -14.68 4.00
CA LEU A 59 17.14 -15.07 2.58
C LEU A 59 17.50 -13.91 1.67
N THR A 60 17.01 -12.69 1.96
CA THR A 60 17.38 -11.49 1.18
C THR A 60 18.86 -11.17 1.29
N ARG A 61 19.44 -11.31 2.49
CA ARG A 61 20.83 -10.99 2.78
C ARG A 61 21.84 -12.06 2.35
N LEU A 62 21.40 -13.30 2.11
CA LEU A 62 22.27 -14.37 1.64
C LEU A 62 22.97 -14.00 0.32
N GLU A 63 24.29 -14.11 0.27
CA GLU A 63 25.08 -13.86 -0.94
C GLU A 63 24.89 -15.00 -1.95
N THR A 64 24.93 -16.24 -1.47
CA THR A 64 24.76 -17.44 -2.30
C THR A 64 23.32 -17.94 -2.20
N LYS A 65 22.56 -17.73 -3.27
CA LYS A 65 21.17 -18.17 -3.40
C LYS A 65 21.04 -19.24 -4.50
N PRO A 66 20.17 -20.26 -4.34
CA PRO A 66 19.75 -21.12 -5.44
C PRO A 66 19.21 -20.30 -6.63
N ASN A 67 19.41 -20.80 -7.85
CA ASN A 67 19.03 -20.06 -9.07
C ASN A 67 17.56 -19.67 -9.13
N PHE A 68 16.65 -20.55 -8.68
CA PHE A 68 15.21 -20.23 -8.66
C PHE A 68 14.90 -19.05 -7.73
N ILE A 69 15.57 -18.97 -6.56
CA ILE A 69 15.41 -17.87 -5.60
C ILE A 69 15.96 -16.58 -6.19
N LYS A 70 17.11 -16.63 -6.87
CA LYS A 70 17.67 -15.45 -7.57
C LYS A 70 16.69 -14.90 -8.62
N ILE A 71 16.09 -15.78 -9.43
CA ILE A 71 15.11 -15.39 -10.45
C ILE A 71 13.87 -14.78 -9.79
N LEU A 72 13.32 -15.44 -8.78
CA LEU A 72 12.13 -14.95 -8.06
C LEU A 72 12.37 -13.57 -7.41
N MET A 73 13.57 -13.35 -6.87
CA MET A 73 13.91 -12.15 -6.10
C MET A 73 14.51 -11.01 -6.92
N GLY A 74 15.09 -11.28 -8.09
CA GLY A 74 15.91 -10.31 -8.80
C GLY A 74 15.85 -10.36 -10.33
N ALA A 75 15.02 -11.22 -10.94
CA ALA A 75 14.90 -11.25 -12.40
C ALA A 75 14.50 -9.88 -12.97
N GLU A 76 15.27 -9.43 -13.95
CA GLU A 76 15.04 -8.16 -14.64
C GLU A 76 13.81 -8.22 -15.51
N VAL A 77 13.04 -7.14 -15.46
CA VAL A 77 11.89 -6.93 -16.33
C VAL A 77 12.20 -5.73 -17.20
N ASN A 78 12.53 -6.00 -18.47
CA ASN A 78 12.93 -4.97 -19.43
C ASN A 78 11.69 -4.25 -19.99
N LEU A 79 11.16 -3.31 -19.21
CA LEU A 79 10.15 -2.35 -19.64
C LEU A 79 10.71 -0.93 -19.54
N SER A 80 10.31 -0.07 -20.47
CA SER A 80 10.67 1.35 -20.37
C SER A 80 9.94 2.02 -19.20
N ARG A 81 10.61 2.96 -18.52
CA ARG A 81 10.03 3.78 -17.43
C ARG A 81 8.74 4.48 -17.83
N ARG A 82 8.62 4.87 -19.11
CA ARG A 82 7.39 5.44 -19.65
C ARG A 82 6.20 4.48 -19.56
N VAL A 83 6.38 3.19 -19.83
CA VAL A 83 5.28 2.20 -19.74
C VAL A 83 4.84 2.03 -18.29
N TYR A 84 5.78 1.97 -17.34
CA TYR A 84 5.46 1.91 -15.91
C TYR A 84 4.57 3.07 -15.48
N VAL A 85 4.96 4.30 -15.83
CA VAL A 85 4.21 5.50 -15.48
C VAL A 85 2.85 5.53 -16.18
N MET A 86 2.78 5.18 -17.47
CA MET A 86 1.53 5.21 -18.23
C MET A 86 0.51 4.20 -17.70
N VAL A 87 0.92 2.96 -17.41
CA VAL A 87 0.02 1.95 -16.81
C VAL A 87 -0.45 2.39 -15.44
N PHE A 88 0.48 2.89 -14.60
CA PHE A 88 0.14 3.42 -13.28
C PHE A 88 -0.91 4.53 -13.38
N VAL A 89 -0.62 5.59 -14.15
CA VAL A 89 -1.51 6.75 -14.30
C VAL A 89 -2.84 6.35 -14.92
N PHE A 90 -2.85 5.47 -15.93
CA PHE A 90 -4.07 5.00 -16.56
C PHE A 90 -5.00 4.33 -15.53
N ILE A 91 -4.47 3.43 -14.69
CA ILE A 91 -5.26 2.79 -13.62
C ILE A 91 -5.76 3.83 -12.62
N GLN A 92 -4.93 4.79 -12.20
CA GLN A 92 -5.37 5.85 -11.29
C GLN A 92 -6.46 6.74 -11.88
N MET A 93 -6.36 7.07 -13.17
CA MET A 93 -7.37 7.89 -13.83
C MET A 93 -8.68 7.15 -14.00
N ILE A 94 -8.65 5.84 -14.28
CA ILE A 94 -9.85 4.99 -14.24
C ILE A 94 -10.48 5.06 -12.85
N PHE A 95 -9.69 4.83 -11.81
CA PHE A 95 -10.17 4.84 -10.43
C PHE A 95 -10.84 6.17 -10.06
N PHE A 96 -10.15 7.30 -10.20
CA PHE A 96 -10.71 8.61 -9.87
C PHE A 96 -11.93 8.95 -10.74
N SER A 97 -11.96 8.53 -12.01
CA SER A 97 -13.10 8.75 -12.89
C SER A 97 -14.33 7.94 -12.45
N ILE A 98 -14.16 6.66 -12.11
CA ILE A 98 -15.24 5.81 -11.57
C ILE A 98 -15.82 6.45 -10.30
N GLN A 99 -14.95 6.91 -9.40
CA GLN A 99 -15.38 7.57 -8.17
C GLN A 99 -16.19 8.83 -8.46
N VAL A 100 -15.77 9.69 -9.41
CA VAL A 100 -16.55 10.88 -9.80
C VAL A 100 -17.92 10.48 -10.35
N ILE A 101 -17.98 9.48 -11.24
CA ILE A 101 -19.22 9.03 -11.88
C ILE A 101 -20.21 8.47 -10.85
N LYS A 102 -19.72 7.74 -9.85
CA LYS A 102 -20.53 7.18 -8.77
C LYS A 102 -20.90 8.19 -7.68
N GLY A 103 -20.38 9.41 -7.75
CA GLY A 103 -20.52 10.41 -6.69
C GLY A 103 -19.74 10.07 -5.42
N GLY A 104 -18.80 9.11 -5.50
CA GLY A 104 -17.88 8.77 -4.42
C GLY A 104 -16.65 9.69 -4.40
N PHE A 105 -15.88 9.63 -3.31
CA PHE A 105 -14.74 10.51 -3.13
C PHE A 105 -13.50 9.77 -2.65
N ILE A 106 -12.45 9.71 -3.48
CA ILE A 106 -11.13 9.12 -3.22
C ILE A 106 -11.14 7.64 -2.83
N ALA A 107 -11.99 7.19 -1.92
CA ALA A 107 -12.32 5.81 -1.66
C ALA A 107 -13.87 5.68 -1.48
N PRO A 108 -14.50 4.60 -1.98
CA PRO A 108 -15.93 4.31 -1.88
C PRO A 108 -16.55 4.41 -0.49
N ASN A 109 -15.81 4.08 0.57
CA ASN A 109 -16.28 4.16 1.95
C ASN A 109 -16.09 5.55 2.58
N ILE A 110 -15.39 6.48 1.92
CA ILE A 110 -15.29 7.86 2.39
C ILE A 110 -16.56 8.60 1.99
N VAL A 111 -17.43 8.82 2.97
CA VAL A 111 -18.62 9.66 2.83
C VAL A 111 -18.31 11.04 3.37
N LEU A 112 -18.27 12.03 2.48
CA LEU A 112 -18.07 13.42 2.86
C LEU A 112 -19.35 13.99 3.52
N THR A 113 -19.17 14.89 4.49
CA THR A 113 -20.30 15.65 5.03
C THR A 113 -20.91 16.53 3.93
N PRO A 114 -22.24 16.82 3.97
CA PRO A 114 -22.93 17.51 2.88
C PRO A 114 -22.29 18.82 2.43
N GLU A 115 -21.65 19.55 3.36
CA GLU A 115 -20.96 20.81 3.11
C GLU A 115 -19.67 20.66 2.27
N PHE A 116 -19.02 19.50 2.32
CA PHE A 116 -17.77 19.23 1.59
C PHE A 116 -17.95 18.41 0.32
N ILE A 117 -19.13 17.83 0.05
CA ILE A 117 -19.36 16.98 -1.14
C ILE A 117 -18.97 17.72 -2.42
N LEU A 118 -19.48 18.94 -2.63
CA LEU A 118 -19.19 19.69 -3.86
C LEU A 118 -17.69 19.99 -4.00
N PHE A 119 -17.04 20.39 -2.89
CA PHE A 119 -15.61 20.68 -2.88
C PHE A 119 -14.78 19.42 -3.17
N GLY A 120 -15.13 18.29 -2.57
CA GLY A 120 -14.53 16.99 -2.83
C GLY A 120 -14.64 16.58 -4.29
N LEU A 121 -15.84 16.60 -4.85
CA LEU A 121 -16.07 16.24 -6.25
C LEU A 121 -15.31 17.17 -7.22
N ILE A 122 -15.29 18.48 -6.96
CA ILE A 122 -14.51 19.42 -7.77
C ILE A 122 -13.01 19.11 -7.68
N SER A 123 -12.48 18.90 -6.47
CA SER A 123 -11.05 18.59 -6.27
C SER A 123 -10.64 17.30 -7.00
N GLN A 124 -11.48 16.26 -6.94
CA GLN A 124 -11.24 15.00 -7.63
C GLN A 124 -11.39 15.13 -9.15
N LEU A 125 -12.37 15.90 -9.64
CA LEU A 125 -12.50 16.21 -11.05
C LEU A 125 -11.24 16.94 -11.57
N LEU A 126 -10.69 17.87 -10.78
CA LEU A 126 -9.45 18.55 -11.13
C LEU A 126 -8.26 17.59 -11.23
N ILE A 127 -8.18 16.54 -10.40
CA ILE A 127 -7.16 15.48 -10.53
C ILE A 127 -7.22 14.85 -11.93
N VAL A 128 -8.42 14.47 -12.38
CA VAL A 128 -8.64 13.83 -13.69
C VAL A 128 -8.36 14.79 -14.85
N LEU A 129 -8.87 16.02 -14.79
CA LEU A 129 -8.70 17.01 -15.85
C LEU A 129 -7.23 17.43 -16.00
N THR A 130 -6.53 17.64 -14.89
CA THR A 130 -5.11 18.03 -14.92
C THR A 130 -4.22 16.91 -15.46
N ALA A 131 -4.56 15.63 -15.25
CA ALA A 131 -3.80 14.50 -15.78
C ALA A 131 -3.78 14.47 -17.32
N SER A 132 -4.78 15.06 -17.98
CA SER A 132 -4.83 15.20 -19.44
C SER A 132 -3.80 16.20 -19.98
N ILE A 133 -3.28 17.09 -19.12
CA ILE A 133 -2.33 18.15 -19.47
C ILE A 133 -0.93 17.83 -18.94
N SER A 134 -0.84 17.45 -17.66
CA SER A 134 0.42 17.20 -16.95
C SER A 134 0.19 16.18 -15.84
N ILE A 135 0.91 15.07 -15.90
CA ILE A 135 0.87 14.02 -14.88
C ILE A 135 1.39 14.56 -13.56
N SER A 136 2.42 15.42 -13.62
CA SER A 136 3.04 15.97 -12.42
C SER A 136 2.08 16.91 -11.69
N LEU A 137 1.36 17.76 -12.44
CA LEU A 137 0.34 18.64 -11.90
C LEU A 137 -0.83 17.85 -11.29
N SER A 138 -1.27 16.79 -11.95
CA SER A 138 -2.27 15.87 -11.36
C SER A 138 -1.76 15.24 -10.06
N GLY A 139 -0.48 14.86 -10.01
CA GLY A 139 0.16 14.41 -8.76
C GLY A 139 0.10 15.44 -7.64
N VAL A 140 0.33 16.73 -7.95
CA VAL A 140 0.14 17.84 -6.99
C VAL A 140 -1.31 17.91 -6.54
N MET A 141 -2.28 17.79 -7.46
CA MET A 141 -3.70 17.82 -7.12
C MET A 141 -4.09 16.65 -6.21
N VAL A 142 -3.55 15.44 -6.41
CA VAL A 142 -3.77 14.30 -5.51
C VAL A 142 -3.27 14.65 -4.11
N VAL A 143 -2.00 15.09 -3.97
CA VAL A 143 -1.43 15.44 -2.66
C VAL A 143 -2.23 16.56 -1.99
N MET A 144 -2.54 17.64 -2.72
CA MET A 144 -3.31 18.77 -2.18
C MET A 144 -4.70 18.32 -1.74
N THR A 145 -5.39 17.52 -2.55
CA THR A 145 -6.72 17.02 -2.22
C THR A 145 -6.69 16.16 -0.96
N SER A 146 -5.76 15.21 -0.87
CA SER A 146 -5.63 14.36 0.31
C SER A 146 -5.30 15.16 1.57
N LEU A 147 -4.38 16.12 1.51
CA LEU A 147 -4.01 16.96 2.65
C LEU A 147 -5.14 17.92 3.06
N LEU A 148 -5.82 18.56 2.09
CA LEU A 148 -6.93 19.46 2.39
C LEU A 148 -8.08 18.69 3.05
N MET A 149 -8.37 17.47 2.62
CA MET A 149 -9.45 16.69 3.22
C MET A 149 -9.13 16.20 4.61
N VAL A 150 -7.87 15.85 4.90
CA VAL A 150 -7.41 15.60 6.27
C VAL A 150 -7.66 16.81 7.17
N LEU A 151 -7.52 18.04 6.66
CA LEU A 151 -7.75 19.26 7.44
C LEU A 151 -9.23 19.59 7.62
N LEU A 152 -10.08 19.23 6.64
CA LEU A 152 -11.48 19.60 6.60
C LEU A 152 -12.42 18.54 7.20
N THR A 153 -11.96 17.30 7.33
CA THR A 153 -12.78 16.18 7.79
C THR A 153 -12.07 15.39 8.89
N PRO A 154 -12.80 14.56 9.67
CA PRO A 154 -12.22 13.82 10.80
C PRO A 154 -11.03 12.95 10.38
N TRP A 155 -9.95 12.99 11.16
CA TRP A 155 -8.68 12.29 10.89
C TRP A 155 -8.86 10.76 10.82
N GLU A 156 -9.83 10.23 11.55
CA GLU A 156 -10.16 8.80 11.67
C GLU A 156 -10.53 8.18 10.31
N ILE A 157 -11.08 8.99 9.40
CA ILE A 157 -11.40 8.57 8.04
C ILE A 157 -10.11 8.45 7.22
N TRP A 158 -9.14 9.34 7.42
CA TRP A 158 -7.99 9.52 6.53
C TRP A 158 -6.73 8.78 6.92
N VAL A 159 -6.56 8.45 8.20
CA VAL A 159 -5.39 7.73 8.70
C VAL A 159 -5.11 6.45 7.91
N ASN A 160 -6.17 5.81 7.42
CA ASN A 160 -6.13 4.60 6.62
C ASN A 160 -6.05 4.83 5.10
N TYR A 161 -5.77 6.05 4.62
CA TYR A 161 -5.67 6.34 3.17
C TYR A 161 -4.59 7.35 2.82
N ILE A 162 -4.26 8.24 3.76
CA ILE A 162 -3.41 9.40 3.51
C ILE A 162 -2.02 9.00 3.00
N PHE A 163 -1.43 7.95 3.56
CA PHE A 163 -0.10 7.48 3.17
C PHE A 163 -0.07 6.94 1.75
N GLU A 164 -1.13 6.23 1.36
CA GLU A 164 -1.30 5.71 0.00
C GLU A 164 -1.47 6.84 -1.01
N PHE A 165 -2.46 7.72 -0.82
CA PHE A 165 -2.74 8.76 -1.81
C PHE A 165 -1.65 9.83 -1.90
N VAL A 166 -1.03 10.22 -0.78
CA VAL A 166 0.13 11.13 -0.82
C VAL A 166 1.28 10.49 -1.58
N ALA A 167 1.54 9.20 -1.37
CA ALA A 167 2.62 8.52 -2.08
C ALA A 167 2.32 8.35 -3.58
N ILE A 168 1.06 8.07 -3.95
CA ILE A 168 0.60 8.08 -5.35
C ILE A 168 0.81 9.45 -5.98
N GLY A 169 0.38 10.52 -5.30
CA GLY A 169 0.51 11.89 -5.81
C GLY A 169 1.97 12.31 -5.98
N ILE A 170 2.84 12.00 -5.00
CA ILE A 170 4.28 12.26 -5.12
C ILE A 170 4.90 11.40 -6.23
N PHE A 171 4.51 10.14 -6.37
CA PHE A 171 5.00 9.30 -7.47
C PHE A 171 4.65 9.92 -8.84
N MET A 172 3.41 10.36 -9.04
CA MET A 172 2.99 11.04 -10.27
C MET A 172 3.75 12.35 -10.48
N LEU A 173 3.90 13.17 -9.43
CA LEU A 173 4.68 14.42 -9.43
C LEU A 173 6.11 14.20 -9.91
N LEU A 174 6.79 13.18 -9.41
CA LEU A 174 8.21 12.96 -9.69
C LEU A 174 8.47 12.20 -11.00
N THR A 175 7.46 11.52 -11.57
CA THR A 175 7.64 10.65 -12.74
C THR A 175 7.01 11.18 -14.02
N GLY A 176 6.25 12.28 -13.97
CA GLY A 176 5.63 12.87 -15.16
C GLY A 176 6.63 13.20 -16.29
N SER A 177 7.88 13.55 -15.97
CA SER A 177 8.92 13.86 -16.97
C SER A 177 9.25 12.71 -17.94
N TYR A 178 8.88 11.48 -17.60
CA TYR A 178 9.05 10.30 -18.48
C TYR A 178 8.01 10.22 -19.59
N VAL A 179 6.91 10.97 -19.49
CA VAL A 179 5.78 10.91 -20.41
C VAL A 179 5.66 12.17 -21.26
N SER A 180 5.81 13.36 -20.65
CA SER A 180 5.54 14.64 -21.31
C SER A 180 6.68 15.64 -21.16
N THR A 181 6.91 16.43 -22.22
CA THR A 181 7.84 17.57 -22.20
C THR A 181 7.36 18.68 -21.28
N ILE A 182 6.03 18.85 -21.14
CA ILE A 182 5.42 19.83 -20.22
C ILE A 182 5.83 19.49 -18.80
N ASP A 183 5.70 18.22 -18.41
CA ASP A 183 6.11 17.73 -17.10
C ASP A 183 7.61 17.90 -16.86
N LYS A 184 8.44 17.62 -17.88
CA LYS A 184 9.89 17.85 -17.79
C LYS A 184 10.23 19.32 -17.54
N GLN A 185 9.59 20.26 -18.23
CA GLN A 185 9.79 21.69 -18.00
C GLN A 185 9.27 22.13 -16.64
N PHE A 186 8.12 21.61 -16.20
CA PHE A 186 7.53 21.89 -14.89
C PHE A 186 8.48 21.46 -13.77
N ILE A 187 8.93 20.20 -13.78
CA ILE A 187 9.83 19.64 -12.76
C ILE A 187 11.17 20.38 -12.73
N ASN A 188 11.76 20.69 -13.88
CA ASN A 188 13.04 21.40 -13.97
C ASN A 188 13.01 22.81 -13.36
N LYS A 189 11.82 23.41 -13.13
CA LYS A 189 11.69 24.68 -12.41
C LYS A 189 11.88 24.53 -10.90
N PHE A 190 11.61 23.34 -10.35
CA PHE A 190 11.62 23.08 -8.91
C PHE A 190 12.81 22.25 -8.44
N THR A 191 13.47 21.53 -9.34
CA THR A 191 14.60 20.66 -8.99
C THR A 191 15.62 20.59 -10.12
N THR A 192 16.89 20.44 -9.74
CA THR A 192 18.02 20.20 -10.65
C THR A 192 18.37 18.72 -10.79
N LYS A 193 17.69 17.84 -10.04
CA LYS A 193 17.91 16.40 -10.09
C LYS A 193 17.59 15.85 -11.48
N ASN A 194 18.39 14.89 -11.94
CA ASN A 194 18.12 14.19 -13.20
C ASN A 194 16.92 13.23 -13.05
N ALA A 195 16.39 12.75 -14.18
CA ALA A 195 15.22 11.89 -14.20
C ALA A 195 15.41 10.57 -13.43
N ASP A 196 16.64 10.04 -13.40
CA ASP A 196 16.97 8.76 -12.74
C ASP A 196 16.91 8.89 -11.21
N GLU A 197 17.44 9.98 -10.66
CA GLU A 197 17.34 10.30 -9.24
C GLU A 197 15.89 10.53 -8.80
N LEU A 198 15.09 11.18 -9.65
CA LEU A 198 13.66 11.38 -9.41
C LEU A 198 12.90 10.05 -9.44
N TRP A 199 13.23 9.15 -10.37
CA TRP A 199 12.67 7.80 -10.43
C TRP A 199 12.95 7.01 -9.14
N LEU A 200 14.21 6.99 -8.69
CA LEU A 200 14.58 6.32 -7.44
C LEU A 200 13.83 6.90 -6.24
N SER A 201 13.69 8.22 -6.18
CA SER A 201 12.93 8.91 -5.13
C SER A 201 11.45 8.56 -5.19
N ALA A 202 10.84 8.58 -6.38
CA ALA A 202 9.44 8.27 -6.60
C ALA A 202 9.10 6.84 -6.17
N VAL A 203 9.89 5.87 -6.62
CA VAL A 203 9.70 4.46 -6.26
C VAL A 203 9.90 4.24 -4.76
N THR A 204 10.85 4.94 -4.13
CA THR A 204 11.06 4.87 -2.68
C THR A 204 9.86 5.44 -1.90
N VAL A 205 9.34 6.59 -2.31
CA VAL A 205 8.15 7.19 -1.69
C VAL A 205 6.93 6.29 -1.86
N LEU A 206 6.70 5.76 -3.06
CA LEU A 206 5.61 4.84 -3.33
C LEU A 206 5.71 3.59 -2.44
N ARG A 207 6.91 3.01 -2.34
CA ARG A 207 7.18 1.85 -1.49
C ARG A 207 6.89 2.13 -0.01
N ILE A 208 7.39 3.25 0.51
CA ILE A 208 7.19 3.64 1.91
C ILE A 208 5.71 3.93 2.18
N GLY A 209 5.03 4.64 1.28
CA GLY A 209 3.61 4.97 1.42
C GLY A 209 2.71 3.74 1.46
N ILE A 210 2.87 2.82 0.49
CA ILE A 210 2.11 1.56 0.46
C ILE A 210 2.45 0.68 1.67
N GLY A 211 3.73 0.62 2.08
CA GLY A 211 4.11 -0.14 3.27
C GLY A 211 3.55 0.45 4.56
N ALA A 212 3.55 1.78 4.69
CA ALA A 212 2.97 2.48 5.84
C ALA A 212 1.45 2.29 5.90
N GLN A 213 0.78 2.40 4.76
CA GLN A 213 -0.64 2.13 4.61
C GLN A 213 -0.99 0.72 5.10
N LEU A 214 -0.28 -0.32 4.64
CA LEU A 214 -0.50 -1.70 5.08
C LEU A 214 -0.26 -1.87 6.59
N ALA A 215 0.81 -1.28 7.12
CA ALA A 215 1.12 -1.35 8.54
C ALA A 215 0.03 -0.66 9.39
N ILE A 216 -0.50 0.46 8.93
CA ILE A 216 -1.55 1.20 9.61
C ILE A 216 -2.86 0.41 9.57
N LEU A 217 -3.29 -0.10 8.41
CA LEU A 217 -4.49 -0.94 8.30
C LEU A 217 -4.41 -2.18 9.19
N ALA A 218 -3.24 -2.80 9.27
CA ALA A 218 -3.00 -3.92 10.17
C ALA A 218 -3.20 -3.53 11.64
N LEU A 219 -2.61 -2.39 12.05
CA LEU A 219 -2.73 -1.89 13.41
C LEU A 219 -4.17 -1.48 13.74
N THR A 220 -4.79 -0.69 12.88
CA THR A 220 -6.07 -0.06 13.17
C THR A 220 -7.21 -1.06 13.10
N GLU A 221 -7.24 -1.97 12.11
CA GLU A 221 -8.42 -2.82 11.87
C GLU A 221 -8.29 -4.27 12.27
N LYS A 222 -7.06 -4.78 12.37
CA LYS A 222 -6.85 -6.16 12.81
C LYS A 222 -6.36 -6.22 14.24
N LEU A 223 -5.48 -5.33 14.66
CA LEU A 223 -4.78 -5.48 15.96
C LEU A 223 -5.36 -4.62 17.09
N ILE A 224 -5.83 -3.39 16.80
CA ILE A 224 -6.43 -2.50 17.80
C ILE A 224 -7.95 -2.71 17.84
N TYR A 225 -8.61 -2.73 16.67
CA TYR A 225 -10.06 -2.85 16.55
C TYR A 225 -10.47 -4.08 15.72
N PRO A 226 -10.25 -5.32 16.22
CA PRO A 226 -10.49 -6.55 15.46
C PRO A 226 -11.95 -6.83 15.12
N GLY A 227 -12.91 -6.12 15.75
CA GLY A 227 -14.33 -6.39 15.64
C GLY A 227 -14.87 -6.49 14.22
N LEU A 228 -14.47 -5.57 13.34
CA LEU A 228 -14.89 -5.63 11.94
C LEU A 228 -14.32 -6.87 11.25
N ALA A 229 -13.03 -7.17 11.44
CA ALA A 229 -12.38 -8.32 10.85
C ALA A 229 -13.02 -9.65 11.30
N VAL A 230 -13.45 -9.74 12.56
CA VAL A 230 -14.20 -10.92 13.05
C VAL A 230 -15.53 -11.06 12.32
N VAL A 231 -16.31 -9.99 12.21
CA VAL A 231 -17.61 -10.02 11.50
C VAL A 231 -17.41 -10.45 10.05
N PHE A 232 -16.36 -9.95 9.40
CA PHE A 232 -16.02 -10.38 8.04
C PHE A 232 -15.73 -11.87 7.94
N ILE A 233 -14.94 -12.43 8.87
CA ILE A 233 -14.65 -13.87 8.89
C ILE A 233 -15.92 -14.69 9.17
N GLU A 234 -16.81 -14.23 10.04
CA GLU A 234 -18.07 -14.91 10.31
C GLU A 234 -19.01 -14.90 9.09
N MET A 235 -19.03 -13.82 8.31
CA MET A 235 -19.78 -13.76 7.05
C MET A 235 -19.15 -14.60 5.95
N PHE A 236 -17.82 -14.74 5.95
CA PHE A 236 -17.07 -15.51 4.97
C PHE A 236 -16.13 -16.53 5.64
N PRO A 237 -16.67 -17.60 6.28
CA PRO A 237 -15.89 -18.52 7.11
C PRO A 237 -14.75 -19.24 6.38
N PHE A 238 -14.85 -19.36 5.06
CA PHE A 238 -13.83 -19.98 4.23
C PHE A 238 -12.49 -19.21 4.21
N TYR A 239 -12.47 -17.94 4.65
CA TYR A 239 -11.23 -17.17 4.79
C TYR A 239 -10.37 -17.65 5.95
N ASN A 240 -10.98 -18.04 7.07
CA ASN A 240 -10.21 -18.60 8.18
C ASN A 240 -9.72 -19.98 7.76
N ILE A 241 -8.43 -20.11 7.46
CA ILE A 241 -7.81 -21.35 6.95
C ILE A 241 -7.46 -22.36 8.05
N PHE A 242 -7.52 -21.97 9.33
CA PHE A 242 -7.04 -22.81 10.43
C PHE A 242 -7.75 -24.17 10.51
N PRO A 243 -9.10 -24.25 10.45
CA PRO A 243 -9.79 -25.54 10.42
C PRO A 243 -9.39 -26.42 9.22
N GLN A 244 -9.20 -25.83 8.05
CA GLN A 244 -8.92 -26.51 6.77
C GLN A 244 -7.53 -27.15 6.77
N ILE A 245 -6.57 -26.57 7.51
CA ILE A 245 -5.22 -27.13 7.67
C ILE A 245 -5.06 -27.97 8.95
N GLY A 246 -6.18 -28.31 9.62
CA GLY A 246 -6.20 -29.18 10.80
C GLY A 246 -5.89 -28.47 12.13
N LEU A 247 -5.78 -27.13 12.14
CA LEU A 247 -5.62 -26.32 13.36
C LEU A 247 -6.98 -25.99 13.98
N ASN A 248 -7.73 -27.01 14.37
CA ASN A 248 -9.10 -26.87 14.92
C ASN A 248 -9.17 -26.09 16.25
N ALA A 249 -8.05 -25.91 16.94
CA ALA A 249 -7.96 -25.07 18.13
C ALA A 249 -7.94 -23.57 17.79
N GLY A 250 -7.64 -23.20 16.55
CA GLY A 250 -7.63 -21.82 16.08
C GLY A 250 -9.05 -21.28 15.92
N THR A 251 -9.29 -20.08 16.44
CA THR A 251 -10.56 -19.35 16.34
C THR A 251 -10.45 -18.24 15.29
N ASP A 252 -11.57 -17.61 14.95
CA ASP A 252 -11.58 -16.45 14.05
C ASP A 252 -10.73 -15.31 14.60
N MET A 253 -10.73 -15.10 15.92
CA MET A 253 -9.86 -14.12 16.57
C MET A 253 -8.36 -14.47 16.43
N HIS A 254 -8.00 -15.74 16.51
CA HIS A 254 -6.61 -16.15 16.23
C HIS A 254 -6.24 -15.88 14.77
N PHE A 255 -7.17 -16.10 13.85
CA PHE A 255 -6.94 -15.88 12.42
C PHE A 255 -6.84 -14.38 12.07
N VAL A 256 -7.71 -13.54 12.65
CA VAL A 256 -7.63 -12.07 12.53
C VAL A 256 -6.28 -11.56 13.03
N PHE A 257 -5.81 -12.07 14.17
CA PHE A 257 -4.48 -11.72 14.67
C PHE A 257 -3.35 -12.18 13.73
N PHE A 258 -3.45 -13.40 13.18
CA PHE A 258 -2.50 -13.92 12.20
C PHE A 258 -2.40 -13.01 10.96
N ILE A 259 -3.53 -12.62 10.38
CA ILE A 259 -3.57 -11.70 9.23
C ILE A 259 -3.03 -10.33 9.61
N GLY A 260 -3.41 -9.79 10.77
CA GLY A 260 -2.92 -8.49 11.26
C GLY A 260 -1.40 -8.46 11.40
N ILE A 261 -0.79 -9.47 12.01
CA ILE A 261 0.68 -9.52 12.15
C ILE A 261 1.36 -9.79 10.80
N CYS A 262 0.74 -10.54 9.88
CA CYS A 262 1.27 -10.72 8.53
C CYS A 262 1.29 -9.40 7.75
N GLU A 263 0.17 -8.67 7.70
CA GLU A 263 0.09 -7.37 7.02
C GLU A 263 1.06 -6.36 7.63
N LEU A 264 1.15 -6.29 8.96
CA LEU A 264 2.11 -5.42 9.64
C LEU A 264 3.55 -5.76 9.24
N SER A 265 3.90 -7.06 9.25
CA SER A 265 5.25 -7.52 8.88
C SER A 265 5.57 -7.21 7.42
N LEU A 266 4.63 -7.42 6.50
CA LEU A 266 4.78 -7.09 5.07
C LEU A 266 4.92 -5.59 4.87
N GLY A 267 4.12 -4.77 5.55
CA GLY A 267 4.21 -3.30 5.51
C GLY A 267 5.58 -2.80 5.97
N LEU A 268 6.09 -3.31 7.09
CA LEU A 268 7.41 -2.95 7.62
C LEU A 268 8.56 -3.41 6.71
N LEU A 269 8.49 -4.63 6.15
CA LEU A 269 9.46 -5.11 5.17
C LEU A 269 9.50 -4.18 3.95
N LEU A 270 8.33 -3.82 3.42
CA LEU A 270 8.22 -2.93 2.28
C LEU A 270 8.80 -1.54 2.58
N MET A 271 8.43 -0.91 3.71
CA MET A 271 8.97 0.39 4.12
C MET A 271 10.50 0.36 4.23
N SER A 272 11.03 -0.66 4.91
CA SER A 272 12.47 -0.83 5.14
C SER A 272 13.26 -1.09 3.85
N GLY A 273 12.59 -1.43 2.76
CA GLY A 273 13.24 -1.79 1.51
C GLY A 273 13.85 -3.19 1.53
N VAL A 274 13.50 -4.03 2.50
CA VAL A 274 14.01 -5.39 2.65
C VAL A 274 12.97 -6.36 2.11
N ALA A 275 13.45 -7.36 1.37
CA ALA A 275 12.60 -8.40 0.79
C ALA A 275 11.52 -7.90 -0.19
N ASN A 276 11.59 -6.65 -0.67
CA ASN A 276 10.55 -5.97 -1.47
C ASN A 276 9.84 -6.84 -2.51
N ARG A 277 10.56 -7.53 -3.38
CA ARG A 277 9.95 -8.35 -4.44
C ARG A 277 9.17 -9.53 -3.87
N LEU A 278 9.67 -10.18 -2.81
CA LEU A 278 8.95 -11.25 -2.13
C LEU A 278 7.69 -10.70 -1.46
N THR A 279 7.81 -9.59 -0.75
CA THR A 279 6.69 -8.88 -0.13
C THR A 279 5.62 -8.52 -1.17
N MET A 280 6.03 -7.96 -2.32
CA MET A 280 5.12 -7.60 -3.39
C MET A 280 4.47 -8.82 -4.05
N ILE A 281 5.19 -9.93 -4.24
CA ILE A 281 4.60 -11.18 -4.73
C ILE A 281 3.50 -11.66 -3.77
N MET A 282 3.77 -11.66 -2.46
CA MET A 282 2.79 -12.07 -1.45
C MET A 282 1.56 -11.15 -1.44
N LEU A 283 1.76 -9.83 -1.48
CA LEU A 283 0.67 -8.86 -1.53
C LEU A 283 -0.15 -8.99 -2.81
N THR A 284 0.50 -9.07 -3.97
CA THR A 284 -0.19 -9.27 -5.25
C THR A 284 -0.97 -10.58 -5.25
N PHE A 285 -0.40 -11.67 -4.70
CA PHE A 285 -1.12 -12.93 -4.55
C PHE A 285 -2.37 -12.74 -3.68
N ALA A 286 -2.25 -12.11 -2.51
CA ALA A 286 -3.37 -11.86 -1.61
C ALA A 286 -4.50 -11.06 -2.31
N PHE A 287 -4.17 -9.90 -2.90
CA PHE A 287 -5.17 -9.05 -3.57
C PHE A 287 -5.78 -9.69 -4.82
N VAL A 288 -5.01 -10.45 -5.61
CA VAL A 288 -5.55 -11.17 -6.77
C VAL A 288 -6.48 -12.29 -6.30
N THR A 289 -6.13 -13.01 -5.24
CA THR A 289 -7.01 -14.04 -4.66
C THR A 289 -8.30 -13.43 -4.14
N THR A 290 -8.26 -12.33 -3.39
CA THR A 290 -9.48 -11.68 -2.91
C THR A 290 -10.32 -11.10 -4.05
N ALA A 291 -9.69 -10.56 -5.09
CA ALA A 291 -10.37 -10.09 -6.30
C ALA A 291 -11.07 -11.21 -7.07
N ILE A 292 -10.48 -12.41 -7.15
CA ILE A 292 -11.13 -13.57 -7.77
C ILE A 292 -12.35 -14.02 -6.96
N ILE A 293 -12.26 -13.97 -5.63
CA ILE A 293 -13.33 -14.41 -4.72
C ILE A 293 -14.50 -13.42 -4.70
N HIS A 294 -14.23 -12.13 -4.58
CA HIS A 294 -15.26 -11.08 -4.40
C HIS A 294 -15.62 -10.34 -5.69
N GLY A 295 -14.92 -10.60 -6.78
CA GLY A 295 -15.20 -10.02 -8.09
C GLY A 295 -14.87 -8.53 -8.18
N ILE A 296 -15.66 -7.80 -8.97
CA ILE A 296 -15.32 -6.45 -9.41
C ILE A 296 -15.35 -5.39 -8.30
N HIS A 297 -16.13 -5.62 -7.24
CA HIS A 297 -16.23 -4.71 -6.10
C HIS A 297 -14.89 -4.57 -5.37
N GLU A 298 -14.18 -5.68 -5.18
CA GLU A 298 -12.86 -5.68 -4.57
C GLU A 298 -11.82 -5.01 -5.48
N VAL A 299 -11.91 -5.26 -6.79
CA VAL A 299 -10.98 -4.71 -7.77
C VAL A 299 -11.06 -3.19 -7.80
N GLU A 300 -12.27 -2.63 -7.85
CA GLU A 300 -12.51 -1.19 -7.92
C GLU A 300 -11.82 -0.46 -6.76
N GLY A 301 -11.93 -1.00 -5.55
CA GLY A 301 -11.38 -0.37 -4.37
C GLY A 301 -9.88 -0.42 -4.23
N HIS A 302 -9.26 -1.44 -4.81
CA HIS A 302 -7.84 -1.68 -4.72
C HIS A 302 -7.09 -1.28 -5.99
N LEU A 303 -7.75 -0.66 -6.98
CA LEU A 303 -7.11 -0.17 -8.20
C LEU A 303 -5.84 0.64 -7.93
N PRO A 304 -5.81 1.59 -6.96
CA PRO A 304 -4.60 2.35 -6.71
C PRO A 304 -3.45 1.50 -6.16
N ILE A 305 -3.76 0.51 -5.31
CA ILE A 305 -2.80 -0.46 -4.80
C ILE A 305 -2.32 -1.40 -5.91
N PHE A 306 -3.20 -1.85 -6.82
CA PHE A 306 -2.80 -2.65 -7.98
C PHE A 306 -1.83 -1.89 -8.91
N ALA A 307 -2.08 -0.60 -9.15
CA ALA A 307 -1.18 0.25 -9.91
C ALA A 307 0.19 0.34 -9.22
N ALA A 308 0.21 0.59 -7.91
CA ALA A 308 1.44 0.64 -7.14
C ALA A 308 2.17 -0.71 -7.13
N ALA A 309 1.43 -1.81 -7.00
CA ALA A 309 1.97 -3.15 -7.01
C ALA A 309 2.63 -3.50 -8.33
N PHE A 310 2.02 -3.11 -9.46
CA PHE A 310 2.62 -3.26 -10.78
C PHE A 310 3.99 -2.57 -10.87
N VAL A 311 4.10 -1.32 -10.41
CA VAL A 311 5.39 -0.60 -10.42
C VAL A 311 6.39 -1.25 -9.46
N LEU A 312 5.99 -1.51 -8.22
CA LEU A 312 6.89 -2.00 -7.18
C LEU A 312 7.37 -3.43 -7.45
N LEU A 313 6.49 -4.34 -7.89
CA LEU A 313 6.83 -5.74 -8.18
C LEU A 313 7.86 -5.89 -9.31
N LEU A 314 7.74 -5.04 -10.33
CA LEU A 314 8.56 -5.12 -11.53
C LEU A 314 9.84 -4.27 -11.42
N THR A 315 9.83 -3.22 -10.60
CA THR A 315 11.00 -2.33 -10.41
C THR A 315 11.85 -2.73 -9.21
N GLN A 316 11.25 -3.17 -8.11
CA GLN A 316 12.01 -3.52 -6.91
C GLN A 316 12.69 -4.87 -7.07
N ARG A 317 13.98 -4.91 -6.76
CA ARG A 317 14.80 -6.11 -6.71
C ARG A 317 15.31 -6.29 -5.30
N ASN A 318 15.45 -7.54 -4.88
CA ASN A 318 16.07 -7.88 -3.59
C ASN A 318 17.57 -8.14 -3.78
N GLU A 319 18.22 -7.34 -4.62
CA GLU A 319 19.67 -7.40 -4.80
C GLU A 319 20.31 -6.55 -3.70
N GLN A 320 21.40 -7.05 -3.13
CA GLN A 320 22.27 -6.20 -2.31
C GLN A 320 22.58 -4.97 -3.16
N ALA A 321 22.42 -3.77 -2.59
CA ALA A 321 23.01 -2.58 -3.17
C ALA A 321 24.49 -2.91 -3.32
N LYS A 322 24.94 -3.25 -4.54
CA LYS A 322 26.36 -3.25 -4.86
C LYS A 322 26.80 -1.87 -4.44
N LEU A 323 27.65 -1.82 -3.41
CA LEU A 323 28.38 -0.60 -3.07
C LEU A 323 28.86 -0.03 -4.40
N ARG A 324 28.46 1.21 -4.67
CA ARG A 324 28.84 1.96 -5.87
C ARG A 324 30.36 2.04 -5.92
N THR A 325 30.98 1.07 -6.57
CA THR A 325 32.40 1.08 -6.92
C THR A 325 32.56 0.53 -8.33
N GLU A 326 31.76 1.01 -9.28
CA GLU A 326 32.17 0.98 -10.68
C GLU A 326 31.91 2.38 -11.27
N PRO A 327 32.95 3.07 -11.78
CA PRO A 327 32.76 4.34 -12.45
C PRO A 327 31.94 4.11 -13.71
N VAL A 328 30.96 4.99 -13.94
CA VAL A 328 30.19 5.07 -15.17
C VAL A 328 31.18 5.16 -16.34
N ASN A 329 31.24 4.10 -17.14
CA ASN A 329 32.08 4.08 -18.33
C ASN A 329 31.43 4.99 -19.39
N THR A 330 31.89 6.22 -19.47
CA THR A 330 31.45 7.26 -20.41
C THR A 330 32.02 7.04 -21.81
N ASN A 331 31.77 5.88 -22.40
CA ASN A 331 32.13 5.61 -23.80
C ASN A 331 30.90 5.13 -24.57
N PHE A 332 29.95 6.05 -24.79
CA PHE A 332 29.09 5.96 -25.97
C PHE A 332 29.71 6.84 -27.05
N VAL A 333 30.48 6.19 -27.92
CA VAL A 333 30.94 6.73 -29.19
C VAL A 333 29.73 6.85 -30.10
N TYR A 334 29.55 8.05 -30.67
CA TYR A 334 28.63 8.29 -31.79
C TYR A 334 29.00 7.38 -32.97
N SER A 335 28.03 6.61 -33.45
CA SER A 335 27.95 6.16 -34.84
C SER A 335 26.49 5.99 -35.23
#